data_AF-A0A941UXW6-F1
#
_entry.id   AF-A0A941UXW6-F1
#
_cell.length_a   1.000
_cell.length_b   1.000
_cell.length_c   1.000
_cell.angle_alpha   90.00
_cell.angle_beta   90.00
_cell.angle_gamma   90.00
#
_symmetry.space_group_name_H-M   'P 1'
#
loop_
_entity.id
_entity.type
_entity.pdbx_description
1 polymer ?
#
loop_
_entity_poly.entity_id
_entity_poly.type
_entity_poly.pdbx_seq_one_letter_code
_entity_poly.pdbx_strand_id
1 'polypeptide(L)'
;MNHMDHSNSVTIMKLASICVLSLLTSCASSTPEWDATFGDSVRANVAQQVINPEASKNTNPVNGLDGQAAEHAMERYQKSFKQPEPQSSVLNIGISSGGSSGSK
;
A
#
# COMPACT_ATOMS: atom_id res chain seq x y z
N MET A 1 58.92 -10.56 28.61
CA MET A 1 57.50 -10.23 28.88
C MET A 1 56.76 -9.62 27.67
N ASN A 2 57.33 -9.52 26.45
CA ASN A 2 56.68 -8.81 25.32
C ASN A 2 56.13 -9.74 24.21
N HIS A 3 56.36 -11.06 24.31
CA HIS A 3 55.94 -12.03 23.29
C HIS A 3 54.52 -12.59 23.54
N MET A 4 54.03 -12.51 24.79
CA MET A 4 52.70 -12.98 25.17
C MET A 4 51.59 -12.00 24.77
N ASP A 5 51.85 -10.69 24.84
CA ASP A 5 50.88 -9.64 24.49
C ASP A 5 50.55 -9.61 22.99
N HIS A 6 51.54 -9.83 22.13
CA HIS A 6 51.33 -9.84 20.68
C HIS A 6 50.46 -11.03 20.24
N SER A 7 50.63 -12.19 20.88
CA SER A 7 49.80 -13.37 20.63
C SER A 7 48.34 -13.12 21.04
N ASN A 8 48.11 -12.52 22.21
CA ASN A 8 46.75 -12.21 22.69
C ASN A 8 46.05 -11.16 21.83
N SER A 9 46.78 -10.13 21.38
CA SER A 9 46.22 -9.08 20.52
C SER A 9 45.80 -9.62 19.15
N VAL A 10 46.55 -10.57 18.59
CA VAL A 10 46.19 -11.25 17.33
C VAL A 10 44.97 -12.17 17.51
N THR A 11 44.86 -12.86 18.65
CA THR A 11 43.69 -13.70 18.97
C THR A 11 42.42 -12.87 19.13
N ILE A 12 42.50 -11.70 19.77
CA ILE A 12 41.38 -10.77 19.93
C ILE A 12 40.93 -10.22 18.56
N MET A 13 41.86 -9.81 17.69
CA MET A 13 41.52 -9.35 16.34
C MET A 13 40.84 -10.44 15.49
N LYS A 14 41.30 -11.69 15.60
CA LYS A 14 40.67 -12.83 14.90
C LYS A 14 39.25 -13.09 15.41
N LEU A 15 39.04 -13.05 16.71
CA LEU A 15 37.71 -13.24 17.31
C LEU A 15 36.75 -12.12 16.92
N ALA A 16 37.21 -10.86 16.92
CA ALA A 16 36.43 -9.72 16.45
C ALA A 16 36.02 -9.86 14.98
N SER A 17 36.94 -10.30 14.12
CA SER A 17 36.65 -10.56 12.69
C SER A 17 35.58 -11.65 12.49
N ILE A 18 35.65 -12.75 13.25
CA ILE A 18 34.65 -13.83 13.19
C ILE A 18 33.28 -13.35 13.71
N CYS A 19 33.23 -12.54 14.76
CA CYS A 19 32.00 -11.91 15.23
C CYS A 19 31.37 -10.99 14.17
N VAL A 20 32.17 -10.17 13.49
CA VAL A 20 31.67 -9.30 12.42
C VAL A 20 31.13 -10.13 11.25
N LEU A 21 31.84 -11.19 10.84
CA LEU A 21 31.41 -12.06 9.74
C LEU A 21 30.13 -12.85 10.05
N SER A 22 29.92 -13.28 11.29
CA SER A 22 28.69 -13.97 11.72
C SER A 22 27.48 -13.05 11.81
N LEU A 23 27.67 -11.75 12.06
CA LEU A 23 26.58 -10.77 12.00
C LEU A 23 26.11 -10.55 10.55
N LEU A 24 26.99 -10.69 9.55
CA LEU A 24 26.62 -10.54 8.14
C LEU A 24 25.72 -11.69 7.63
N THR A 25 25.89 -12.92 8.16
CA THR A 25 25.10 -14.07 7.71
C THR A 25 23.69 -14.09 8.30
N SER A 26 23.42 -13.31 9.35
CA SER A 26 22.07 -13.15 9.92
C SER A 26 21.10 -12.39 9.00
N CYS A 27 21.60 -11.67 7.99
CA CYS A 27 20.74 -10.95 7.05
C CYS A 27 20.18 -11.85 5.94
N ALA A 28 20.74 -13.06 5.76
CA ALA A 28 20.26 -14.06 4.82
C ALA A 28 19.28 -15.00 5.54
N SER A 29 18.12 -14.45 5.95
CA SER A 29 17.01 -15.28 6.44
C SER A 29 16.57 -16.24 5.35
N SER A 30 16.44 -17.51 5.69
CA SER A 30 16.16 -18.59 4.75
C SER A 30 14.84 -18.31 3.99
N THR A 31 14.83 -18.57 2.68
CA THR A 31 13.67 -18.41 1.79
C THR A 31 12.33 -19.03 2.26
N PRO A 32 12.29 -20.14 3.03
CA PRO A 32 11.03 -20.76 3.45
C PRO A 32 10.10 -19.84 4.24
N GLU A 33 10.64 -18.94 5.07
CA GLU A 33 9.82 -18.04 5.88
C GLU A 33 9.16 -16.94 5.03
N TRP A 34 9.89 -16.43 4.03
CA TRP A 34 9.39 -15.39 3.13
C TRP A 34 8.33 -15.90 2.14
N ASP A 35 8.49 -17.15 1.68
CA ASP A 35 7.53 -17.78 0.77
C ASP A 35 6.21 -18.11 1.49
N ALA A 36 6.26 -18.41 2.80
CA ALA A 36 5.08 -18.71 3.60
C ALA A 36 4.08 -17.55 3.69
N THR A 37 4.56 -16.31 3.77
CA THR A 37 3.71 -15.10 3.86
C THR A 37 3.53 -14.38 2.53
N PHE A 38 3.97 -14.98 1.42
CA PHE A 38 3.95 -14.32 0.12
C PHE A 38 2.50 -14.03 -0.32
N GLY A 39 2.22 -12.74 -0.52
CA GLY A 39 0.91 -12.25 -0.95
C GLY A 39 -0.10 -12.02 0.18
N ASP A 40 0.28 -12.18 1.45
CA ASP A 40 -0.61 -11.92 2.59
C ASP A 40 -1.11 -10.47 2.64
N SER A 41 -0.24 -9.50 2.34
CA SER A 41 -0.62 -8.08 2.27
C SER A 41 -1.68 -7.81 1.21
N VAL A 42 -1.56 -8.44 0.04
CA VAL A 42 -2.54 -8.32 -1.05
C VAL A 42 -3.84 -9.00 -0.65
N ARG A 43 -3.79 -10.21 -0.10
CA ARG A 43 -4.98 -10.92 0.41
C ARG A 43 -5.70 -10.13 1.50
N ALA A 44 -4.96 -9.50 2.41
CA ALA A 44 -5.52 -8.63 3.45
C ALA A 44 -6.20 -7.41 2.83
N ASN A 45 -5.54 -6.71 1.89
CA ASN A 45 -6.12 -5.57 1.20
C ASN A 45 -7.39 -5.94 0.42
N VAL A 46 -7.36 -7.06 -0.31
CA VAL A 46 -8.53 -7.57 -1.03
C VAL A 46 -9.66 -7.88 -0.04
N ALA A 47 -9.38 -8.55 1.08
CA ALA A 47 -10.39 -8.84 2.09
C ALA A 47 -11.04 -7.58 2.68
N GLN A 48 -10.30 -6.47 2.80
CA GLN A 48 -10.85 -5.18 3.22
C GLN A 48 -11.68 -4.48 2.12
N GLN A 49 -11.40 -4.77 0.85
CA GLN A 49 -12.11 -4.19 -0.30
C GLN A 49 -13.30 -5.03 -0.77
N VAL A 50 -13.39 -6.30 -0.35
CA VAL A 50 -14.50 -7.19 -0.70
C VAL A 50 -15.75 -6.81 0.10
N ILE A 51 -16.71 -6.19 -0.59
CA ILE A 51 -17.99 -5.75 -0.03
C ILE A 51 -18.85 -6.94 0.41
N ASN A 52 -18.83 -8.04 -0.37
CA ASN A 52 -19.59 -9.24 -0.08
C ASN A 52 -18.80 -10.50 -0.47
N PRO A 53 -18.16 -11.20 0.50
CA PRO A 53 -17.39 -12.41 0.21
C PRO A 53 -18.27 -13.59 -0.22
N GLU A 54 -19.55 -13.59 0.15
CA GLU A 54 -20.50 -14.67 -0.15
C GLU A 54 -21.31 -14.41 -1.44
N ALA A 55 -20.92 -13.41 -2.23
CA ALA A 55 -21.64 -13.03 -3.45
C ALA A 55 -21.84 -14.19 -4.43
N SER A 56 -20.89 -15.13 -4.50
CA SER A 56 -20.98 -16.32 -5.36
C SER A 56 -22.11 -17.29 -4.99
N LYS A 57 -22.62 -17.23 -3.75
CA LYS A 57 -23.74 -18.06 -3.29
C LYS A 57 -25.10 -17.42 -3.56
N ASN A 58 -25.11 -16.16 -4.03
CA ASN A 58 -26.33 -15.45 -4.34
C ASN A 58 -26.96 -16.03 -5.62
N THR A 59 -28.12 -16.66 -5.49
CA THR A 59 -28.90 -17.22 -6.61
C THR A 59 -29.94 -16.25 -7.17
N ASN A 60 -30.05 -15.05 -6.61
CA ASN A 60 -30.99 -14.04 -7.11
C ASN A 60 -30.57 -13.64 -8.53
N PRO A 61 -31.45 -13.73 -9.54
CA PRO A 61 -31.14 -13.27 -10.87
C PRO A 61 -30.74 -11.80 -10.84
N VAL A 62 -29.62 -11.45 -11.48
CA VAL A 62 -29.27 -10.05 -11.70
C VAL A 62 -30.33 -9.43 -12.61
N ASN A 63 -31.07 -8.44 -12.11
CA ASN A 63 -32.10 -7.74 -12.89
C ASN A 63 -31.54 -6.94 -14.09
N GLY A 64 -30.22 -6.85 -14.23
CA GLY A 64 -29.56 -6.17 -15.34
C GLY A 64 -29.69 -4.64 -15.28
N LEU A 65 -29.29 -3.98 -16.36
CA LEU A 65 -29.49 -2.55 -16.59
C LEU A 65 -30.78 -2.36 -17.38
N ASP A 66 -31.62 -1.39 -17.00
CA ASP A 66 -32.80 -1.01 -17.78
C ASP A 66 -32.39 -0.55 -19.19
N GLY A 67 -33.17 -0.93 -20.22
CA GLY A 67 -32.82 -0.67 -21.61
C GLY A 67 -32.71 0.82 -21.95
N GLN A 68 -33.59 1.66 -21.40
CA GLN A 68 -33.52 3.11 -21.59
C GLN A 68 -32.33 3.70 -20.83
N ALA A 69 -32.07 3.22 -19.62
CA ALA A 69 -30.87 3.60 -18.87
C ALA A 69 -29.58 3.25 -19.64
N ALA A 70 -29.53 2.08 -20.29
CA ALA A 70 -28.41 1.66 -21.13
C ALA A 70 -28.22 2.56 -22.35
N GLU A 71 -29.33 2.90 -23.04
CA GLU A 71 -29.31 3.83 -24.18
C GLU A 71 -28.74 5.19 -23.78
N HIS A 72 -29.30 5.81 -22.73
CA HIS A 72 -28.85 7.12 -22.28
C HIS A 72 -27.40 7.12 -21.77
N ALA A 73 -26.95 6.02 -21.16
CA ALA A 73 -25.54 5.87 -20.76
C ALA A 73 -24.62 5.87 -22.00
N MET A 74 -24.97 5.14 -23.05
CA MET A 74 -24.21 5.13 -24.31
C MET A 74 -24.29 6.46 -25.05
N GLU A 75 -25.44 7.13 -25.03
CA GLU A 75 -25.60 8.46 -25.62
C GLU A 75 -24.70 9.49 -24.92
N ARG A 76 -24.66 9.51 -23.58
CA ARG A 76 -23.75 10.36 -22.81
C ARG A 76 -22.28 10.05 -23.10
N TYR A 77 -21.93 8.77 -23.15
CA TYR A 77 -20.56 8.34 -23.48
C TYR A 77 -20.14 8.84 -24.86
N GLN A 78 -21.01 8.77 -25.86
CA GLN A 78 -20.70 9.32 -27.19
C GLN A 78 -20.60 10.85 -27.19
N LYS A 79 -21.44 11.53 -26.42
CA LYS A 79 -21.44 13.00 -26.30
C LYS A 79 -20.19 13.52 -25.58
N SER A 80 -19.62 12.79 -24.61
CA SER A 80 -18.41 13.22 -23.90
C SER A 80 -17.18 13.36 -24.81
N PHE A 81 -17.13 12.64 -25.94
CA PHE A 81 -16.07 12.82 -26.94
C PHE A 81 -16.30 13.99 -27.91
N LYS A 82 -17.53 14.53 -27.95
CA LYS A 82 -17.93 15.62 -28.87
C LYS A 82 -18.05 16.97 -28.17
N GLN A 83 -18.23 16.96 -26.85
CA GLN A 83 -18.49 18.15 -26.07
C GLN A 83 -17.29 18.40 -25.14
N PRO A 84 -16.63 19.58 -25.20
CA PRO A 84 -15.69 19.98 -24.17
C PRO A 84 -16.42 19.91 -22.82
N GLU A 85 -15.88 19.14 -21.87
CA GLU A 85 -16.51 19.05 -20.55
C GLU A 85 -16.69 20.46 -19.99
N PRO A 86 -17.91 20.85 -19.58
CA PRO A 86 -18.09 22.12 -18.90
C PRO A 86 -17.19 22.11 -17.66
N GLN A 87 -16.26 23.05 -17.61
CA GLN A 87 -15.30 23.18 -16.51
C GLN A 87 -16.08 23.20 -15.20
N SER A 88 -15.98 22.14 -14.40
CA SER A 88 -16.63 22.07 -13.12
C SER A 88 -16.18 23.27 -12.31
N SER A 89 -17.12 24.12 -11.91
CA SER A 89 -16.87 25.26 -11.05
C SER A 89 -16.06 24.78 -9.85
N VAL A 90 -14.85 25.31 -9.70
CA VAL A 90 -13.95 25.02 -8.59
C VAL A 90 -14.75 25.07 -7.29
N LEU A 91 -14.71 23.98 -6.52
CA LEU A 91 -15.23 23.95 -5.16
C LEU A 91 -14.38 24.93 -4.35
N ASN A 92 -14.85 26.17 -4.18
CA ASN A 92 -14.26 27.11 -3.24
C ASN A 92 -14.60 26.64 -1.82
N ILE A 93 -13.78 25.74 -1.28
CA ILE A 93 -13.81 25.41 0.15
C ILE A 93 -13.32 26.65 0.91
N GLY A 94 -14.27 27.48 1.35
CA GLY A 94 -14.02 28.62 2.21
C GLY A 94 -13.58 28.16 3.60
N ILE A 95 -12.28 27.93 3.78
CA ILE A 95 -11.70 27.86 5.11
C ILE A 95 -11.55 29.30 5.61
N SER A 96 -12.54 29.81 6.34
CA SER A 96 -12.33 30.98 7.20
C SER A 96 -11.73 30.47 8.50
N SER A 97 -10.41 30.24 8.49
CA SER A 97 -9.65 30.04 9.72
C SER A 97 -9.74 31.31 10.57
N GLY A 98 -10.57 31.27 11.61
CA GLY A 98 -10.43 32.08 12.82
C GLY A 98 -10.64 33.58 12.65
N GLY A 99 -11.89 34.03 12.75
CA GLY A 99 -12.18 35.41 13.14
C GLY A 99 -11.74 35.65 14.59
N SER A 100 -10.49 36.12 14.77
CA SER A 100 -10.08 36.72 16.05
C SER A 100 -10.55 38.16 16.11
N SER A 101 -11.47 38.43 17.04
CA SER A 101 -11.37 39.52 18.02
C SER A 101 -10.62 40.81 17.61
N GLY A 102 -11.33 41.94 17.56
CA GLY A 102 -10.72 43.27 17.56
C GLY A 102 -11.71 44.42 17.59
N SER A 103 -12.23 44.74 18.79
CA SER A 103 -13.01 45.95 19.06
C SER A 103 -12.12 47.21 19.14
N LYS A 104 -12.51 48.31 18.48
CA LYS A 104 -12.59 49.69 18.99
C LYS A 104 -13.09 50.64 17.91
#